data_AF-A0A6G1J7R2-F1
#
_entry.id   AF-A0A6G1J7R2-F1
#
_cell.length_a   1.000
_cell.length_b   1.000
_cell.length_c   1.000
_cell.angle_alpha   90.00
_cell.angle_beta   90.00
_cell.angle_gamma   90.00
#
_symmetry.space_group_name_H-M   'P 1'
#
loop_
_entity.id
_entity.type
_entity.pdbx_description
1 polymer ?
#
loop_
_entity_poly.entity_id
_entity_poly.type
_entity_poly.pdbx_seq_one_letter_code
_entity_poly.pdbx_strand_id
1 'polypeptide(L)' 'LAMTEIKIILVLTIQSFSIVDAYEEFDAVKKNPKGMNVNGQRTYMVRGTGGGHPVDGYPCKAKVYSSRENDQSD' A
#
# COMPACT_ATOMS: atom_id res chain seq x y z
N LEU A 1 1.60 16.58 16.34
CA LEU A 1 1.28 16.92 14.95
C LEU A 1 1.23 15.69 14.06
N ALA A 2 2.30 14.88 14.01
CA ALA A 2 2.40 13.67 13.18
C ALA A 2 1.17 12.74 13.20
N MET A 3 0.61 12.42 14.37
CA MET A 3 -0.56 11.54 14.45
C MET A 3 -1.83 12.13 13.81
N THR A 4 -1.97 13.46 13.82
CA THR A 4 -3.09 14.14 13.16
C THR A 4 -2.91 14.11 11.65
N GLU A 5 -1.71 14.39 11.16
CA GLU A 5 -1.37 14.36 9.73
C GLU A 5 -1.57 12.95 9.15
N ILE A 6 -1.06 11.92 9.83
CA ILE A 6 -1.22 10.52 9.40
C ILE A 6 -2.70 10.15 9.32
N LYS A 7 -3.51 10.54 10.30
CA LYS A 7 -4.96 10.26 10.29
C LYS A 7 -5.67 10.97 9.14
N ILE A 8 -5.36 12.24 8.90
CA ILE A 8 -5.96 13.01 7.81
C ILE A 8 -5.62 12.37 6.46
N ILE A 9 -4.33 12.08 6.22
CA ILE A 9 -3.87 11.45 4.98
C ILE A 9 -4.52 10.08 4.81
N LEU A 10 -4.57 9.27 5.86
CA LEU A 10 -5.20 7.95 5.81
C LEU A 10 -6.68 8.04 5.41
N VAL A 11 -7.46 8.92 6.04
CA VAL A 11 -8.91 9.08 5.74
C VAL A 11 -9.12 9.52 4.29
N LEU A 12 -8.38 10.54 3.84
CA LEU A 12 -8.47 11.02 2.45
C LEU A 12 -8.07 9.93 1.44
N THR A 13 -7.07 9.13 1.77
CA THR A 13 -6.57 8.06 0.91
C THR A 13 -7.59 6.92 0.80
N ILE A 14 -8.08 6.39 1.91
CA ILE A 14 -9.02 5.24 1.88
C ILE A 14 -10.40 5.62 1.34
N GLN A 15 -10.80 6.90 1.43
CA GLN A 15 -12.04 7.39 0.83
C GLN A 15 -11.94 7.50 -0.70
N SER A 16 -10.76 7.84 -1.21
CA SER A 16 -10.55 8.11 -2.64
C SER A 16 -10.03 6.90 -3.40
N PHE A 17 -9.31 6.00 -2.71
CA PHE A 17 -8.60 4.88 -3.32
C PHE A 17 -8.91 3.54 -2.64
N SER A 18 -9.10 2.51 -3.45
CA SER A 18 -8.98 1.12 -3.04
C SER A 18 -7.53 0.68 -3.25
N ILE A 19 -6.83 0.34 -2.17
CA ILE A 19 -5.45 -0.14 -2.20
C ILE A 19 -5.46 -1.59 -1.71
N VAL A 20 -4.98 -2.51 -2.55
CA VAL A 20 -4.85 -3.94 -2.24
C VAL A 20 -3.42 -4.37 -2.53
N ASP A 21 -2.82 -5.19 -1.67
CA ASP A 21 -1.49 -5.74 -1.91
C ASP A 21 -1.48 -6.65 -3.15
N ALA A 22 -0.33 -6.74 -3.80
CA ALA A 22 -0.16 -7.48 -5.05
C ALA A 22 1.09 -8.36 -5.02
N TYR A 23 1.47 -8.86 -3.84
CA TYR A 23 2.68 -9.64 -3.65
C TYR A 23 2.72 -10.90 -4.49
N GLU A 24 1.61 -11.64 -4.59
CA GLU A 24 1.56 -12.89 -5.37
C GLU A 24 1.85 -12.66 -6.84
N GLU A 25 1.19 -11.66 -7.43
CA GLU A 25 1.39 -11.28 -8.83
C GLU A 25 2.81 -10.74 -9.07
N PHE A 26 3.31 -9.92 -8.14
CA PHE A 26 4.65 -9.35 -8.21
C PHE A 26 5.74 -10.44 -8.13
N ASP A 27 5.60 -11.41 -7.23
CA ASP A 27 6.53 -12.51 -7.06
C ASP A 27 6.54 -13.44 -8.29
N ALA A 28 5.35 -13.68 -8.88
CA ALA A 28 5.20 -14.46 -10.11
C ALA A 28 5.96 -13.81 -11.29
N VAL A 29 5.86 -12.49 -11.44
CA VAL A 29 6.59 -11.74 -12.48
C VAL A 29 8.10 -11.75 -12.22
N LYS A 30 8.52 -11.61 -10.96
CA LYS A 30 9.94 -11.53 -10.57
C LYS A 30 10.68 -12.88 -10.66
N LYS A 31 9.96 -13.99 -10.95
CA LYS A 31 10.49 -15.37 -10.97
C LYS A 31 11.17 -15.80 -9.66
N ASN A 32 10.89 -15.10 -8.57
CA ASN A 32 11.36 -15.43 -7.22
C ASN A 32 10.11 -15.68 -6.36
N PRO A 33 9.74 -16.95 -6.10
CA PRO A 33 8.46 -17.31 -5.49
C PRO A 33 8.31 -16.87 -4.02
N LYS A 34 9.34 -16.25 -3.42
CA LYS A 34 9.31 -15.76 -2.04
C LYS A 34 9.50 -14.24 -1.91
N GLY A 35 9.66 -13.50 -3.01
CA GLY A 35 10.11 -12.11 -2.95
C GLY A 35 11.50 -11.96 -2.32
N MET A 36 12.05 -10.75 -2.28
CA MET A 36 13.29 -10.53 -1.53
C MET A 36 12.94 -10.43 -0.04
N ASN A 37 13.61 -11.22 0.81
CA ASN A 37 13.37 -11.24 2.26
C ASN A 37 14.64 -10.88 3.02
N VAL A 38 14.49 -10.13 4.10
CA VAL A 38 15.55 -9.86 5.07
C VAL A 38 15.19 -10.60 6.35
N ASN A 39 15.99 -11.60 6.74
CA ASN A 39 15.72 -12.48 7.89
C ASN A 39 14.32 -13.14 7.84
N GLY A 40 13.85 -13.50 6.64
CA GLY A 40 12.53 -14.10 6.44
C GLY A 40 11.35 -13.13 6.51
N GLN A 41 11.61 -11.81 6.64
CA GLN A 41 10.60 -10.76 6.65
C GLN A 41 10.64 -9.94 5.35
N ARG A 42 9.47 -9.44 4.92
CA ARG A 42 9.34 -8.52 3.76
C ARG A 42 9.55 -7.04 4.12
N THR A 43 9.77 -6.76 5.40
CA THR A 43 10.07 -5.43 5.93
C THR A 43 11.20 -5.55 6.94
N TYR A 44 12.14 -4.61 6.91
CA TYR A 44 13.24 -4.55 7.86
C TYR A 44 13.38 -3.15 8.43
N MET A 45 13.86 -3.03 9.66
CA MET A 45 14.11 -1.72 10.26
C MET A 45 15.38 -1.11 9.69
N VAL A 46 15.30 0.15 9.25
CA VAL A 46 16.50 0.91 8.88
C VAL A 46 17.08 1.52 10.16
N ARG A 47 18.38 1.28 10.38
CA ARG A 47 19.06 1.72 11.61
C ARG A 47 19.09 3.24 11.65
N GLY A 48 18.61 3.83 12.75
CA GLY A 48 18.65 5.27 12.98
C GLY A 48 17.48 6.08 12.40
N THR A 49 16.53 5.48 11.68
CA THR A 49 15.40 6.20 11.07
C THR A 49 14.04 5.93 11.72
N GLY A 50 13.96 4.99 12.68
CA GLY A 50 12.74 4.73 13.43
C GLY A 50 11.58 4.12 12.61
N GLY A 51 11.83 3.61 11.40
CA GLY A 51 10.81 3.07 10.50
C GLY A 51 11.20 1.75 9.83
N GLY A 52 10.18 0.95 9.50
CA GLY A 52 10.33 -0.28 8.73
C GLY A 52 10.29 0.00 7.23
N HIS A 53 11.26 -0.53 6.49
CA HIS A 53 11.37 -0.38 5.05
C HIS A 53 10.96 -1.69 4.35
N PRO A 54 9.98 -1.66 3.44
CA PRO A 54 9.64 -2.84 2.66
C PRO A 54 10.79 -3.17 1.70
N VAL A 55 11.13 -4.45 1.59
CA VAL A 55 12.24 -4.92 0.75
C VAL A 55 11.95 -4.68 -0.73
N ASP A 56 10.69 -4.86 -1.14
CA ASP A 56 10.21 -4.72 -2.51
C ASP A 56 9.26 -3.53 -2.70
N GLY A 57 9.35 -2.51 -1.84
CA GLY A 57 8.60 -1.26 -2.03
C GLY A 57 7.09 -1.35 -1.83
N TYR A 58 6.58 -2.41 -1.18
CA TYR A 58 5.16 -2.71 -0.99
C TYR A 58 4.36 -2.74 -2.31
N PRO A 59 4.52 -3.81 -3.13
CA PRO A 59 3.75 -4.01 -4.35
C PRO A 59 2.25 -3.99 -4.04
N CYS A 60 1.54 -3.07 -4.66
CA CYS A 60 0.10 -2.91 -4.48
C CYS A 60 -0.58 -2.41 -5.76
N LYS A 61 -1.89 -2.61 -5.83
CA LYS A 61 -2.78 -2.03 -6.83
C LYS A 61 -3.57 -0.92 -6.17
N ALA A 62 -3.60 0.24 -6.82
CA ALA A 62 -4.45 1.35 -6.44
C ALA A 62 -5.53 1.57 -7.51
N LYS A 63 -6.78 1.71 -7.09
CA LYS A 63 -7.91 2.11 -7.94
C LYS A 63 -8.58 3.34 -7.33
N VAL A 64 -8.98 4.29 -8.15
CA VAL A 64 -9.81 5.41 -7.70
C VAL A 64 -11.25 4.94 -7.55
N TYR A 65 -11.92 5.28 -6.45
CA TYR A 65 -13.36 5.08 -6.35
C TYR A 65 -14.06 6.07 -7.28
N SER A 66 -14.91 5.56 -8.17
CA SER A 66 -15.82 6.40 -8.93
C SER A 66 -16.76 7.10 -7.95
N SER A 67 -16.74 8.44 -7.95
CA SER A 67 -17.78 9.24 -7.31
C SER A 67 -19.11 8.79 -7.90
N ARG A 68 -20.06 8.41 -7.04
CA ARG A 68 -21.44 8.07 -7.42
C ARG A 68 -21.91 8.98 -8.56
N GLU A 69 -22.21 8.41 -9.72
CA GLU A 69 -23.11 9.06 -10.67
C GLU A 69 -24.37 9.40 -9.86
N ASN A 70 -24.69 10.69 -9.77
CA ASN A 70 -26.00 11.12 -9.35
C ASN A 70 -26.98 10.60 -10.40
N ASP A 71 -27.48 9.38 -10.22
CA ASP A 71 -28.76 8.94 -10.79
C ASP A 71 -29.85 9.79 -10.15
N GLN A 72 -29.96 11.02 -10.64
CA GLN A 72 -31.15 11.84 -10.55
C GLN A 72 -31.89 11.63 -11.87
N SER A 73 -32.64 10.53 -11.96
CA SER A 73 -33.66 10.34 -12.98
C SER A 73 -35.00 10.83 -12.40
N ASP A 74 -35.60 11.79 -13.09
CA ASP A 74 -36.95 12.36 -12.88
C ASP A 74 -38.05 11.31 -12.61
#